data_AF-A0A4V2B1Y3-F1
#
_entry.id   AF-A0A4V2B1Y3-F1
#
_cell.length_a   1.000
_cell.length_b   1.000
_cell.length_c   1.000
_cell.angle_alpha   90.00
_cell.angle_beta   90.00
_cell.angle_gamma   90.00
#
_symmetry.space_group_name_H-M   'P 1'
#
loop_
_entity.id
_entity.type
_entity.pdbx_description
1 polymer ?
#
loop_
_entity_poly.entity_id
_entity_poly.type
_entity_poly.pdbx_seq_one_letter_code
_entity_poly.pdbx_strand_id
1 'polypeptide(L)'
;MNQTLLIDAVQAFCRLDIGTPPYARIQAVRQFNALLEQAKNLYPSRPDINAINNYIANDRVICVDLVDASKRLLASLELRRPGALSEAIESISLPSDAPEGLTQDLEELKLAVSMGLRKSALLLSGSLAEALLLSRHPDRSERGPGLSRLLALATEQRLFGRDVLRHLETLNDYRDLIHTRAAQRNRITLTDERVILAVQALKLLCAELQYPNVFYA
;
A
#
# COMPACT_ATOMS: atom_id res chain seq x y z
N MET A 1 20.95 -7.50 11.70
CA MET A 1 20.00 -8.61 11.44
C MET A 1 19.63 -8.57 9.96
N ASN A 2 19.56 -9.72 9.27
CA ASN A 2 19.23 -9.77 7.85
C ASN A 2 17.71 -9.56 7.62
N GLN A 3 17.29 -9.08 6.44
CA GLN A 3 15.89 -8.75 6.11
C GLN A 3 14.95 -9.95 6.30
N THR A 4 15.34 -11.13 5.82
CA THR A 4 14.56 -12.36 5.95
C THR A 4 14.36 -12.76 7.42
N LEU A 5 15.41 -12.64 8.23
CA LEU A 5 15.35 -12.94 9.67
C LEU A 5 14.43 -11.96 10.42
N LEU A 6 14.34 -10.70 9.98
CA LEU A 6 13.41 -9.73 10.54
C LEU A 6 11.96 -10.07 10.23
N ILE A 7 11.66 -10.43 8.98
CA ILE A 7 10.31 -10.84 8.57
C ILE A 7 9.88 -12.08 9.36
N ASP A 8 10.74 -13.10 9.44
CA ASP A 8 10.43 -14.35 10.15
C ASP A 8 10.21 -14.09 11.64
N ALA A 9 11.00 -13.20 12.25
CA ALA A 9 10.85 -12.82 13.66
C ALA A 9 9.54 -12.06 13.93
N VAL A 10 9.14 -11.13 13.03
CA VAL A 10 7.86 -10.42 13.16
C VAL A 10 6.68 -11.35 12.88
N GLN A 11 6.81 -12.28 11.93
CA GLN A 11 5.78 -13.27 11.63
C GLN A 11 5.58 -14.25 12.80
N ALA A 12 6.67 -14.67 13.45
CA ALA A 12 6.61 -15.44 14.68
C ALA A 12 5.94 -14.64 15.81
N PHE A 13 6.25 -13.35 15.93
CA PHE A 13 5.62 -12.46 16.91
C PHE A 13 4.11 -12.33 16.70
N CYS A 14 3.63 -12.16 15.47
CA CYS A 14 2.20 -12.09 15.15
C CYS A 14 1.41 -13.37 15.48
N ARG A 15 2.10 -14.51 15.62
CA ARG A 15 1.51 -15.80 16.00
C ARG A 15 1.49 -16.02 17.52
N LEU A 16 2.12 -15.16 18.30
CA LEU A 16 2.09 -15.26 19.75
C LEU A 16 0.69 -14.96 20.26
N ASP A 17 0.18 -15.83 21.13
CA ASP A 17 -1.01 -15.54 21.92
C ASP A 17 -0.61 -14.57 23.03
N ILE A 18 -0.92 -13.28 22.83
CA ILE A 18 -0.62 -12.21 23.80
C ILE A 18 -1.70 -12.24 24.90
N GLY A 19 -1.70 -13.33 25.65
CA GLY A 19 -2.61 -13.66 26.75
C GLY A 19 -2.09 -13.28 28.15
N THR A 20 -2.93 -13.52 29.16
CA THR A 20 -3.18 -12.71 30.37
C THR A 20 -2.06 -12.46 31.40
N PRO A 21 -0.85 -13.04 31.30
CA PRO A 21 0.33 -12.51 31.96
C PRO A 21 0.56 -11.00 31.95
N PRO A 22 0.45 -10.17 33.02
CA PRO A 22 0.96 -8.78 32.94
C PRO A 22 2.44 -8.75 32.53
N TYR A 23 3.21 -9.73 33.01
CA TYR A 23 4.62 -9.94 32.63
C TYR A 23 4.79 -10.33 31.14
N ALA A 24 3.91 -11.19 30.62
CA ALA A 24 3.94 -11.61 29.21
C ALA A 24 3.66 -10.43 28.26
N ARG A 25 2.75 -9.52 28.65
CA ARG A 25 2.47 -8.29 27.88
C ARG A 25 3.66 -7.33 27.85
N ILE A 26 4.29 -7.10 29.01
CA ILE A 26 5.48 -6.24 29.11
C ILE A 26 6.61 -6.79 28.22
N GLN A 27 6.81 -8.11 28.23
CA GLN A 27 7.80 -8.77 27.39
C GLN A 27 7.46 -8.67 25.90
N ALA A 28 6.19 -8.86 25.52
CA ALA A 28 5.73 -8.71 24.14
C ALA A 28 5.95 -7.28 23.62
N VAL A 29 5.66 -6.25 24.43
CA VAL A 29 5.92 -4.85 24.07
C VAL A 29 7.41 -4.58 23.84
N ARG A 30 8.28 -5.09 24.72
CA ARG A 30 9.73 -4.95 24.56
C ARG A 30 10.23 -5.62 23.29
N GLN A 31 9.74 -6.83 22.99
CA GLN A 31 10.09 -7.57 21.80
C GLN A 31 9.62 -6.85 20.54
N PHE A 32 8.38 -6.35 20.53
CA PHE A 32 7.85 -5.55 19.42
C PHE A 32 8.68 -4.30 19.16
N ASN A 33 8.95 -3.48 20.19
CA ASN A 33 9.74 -2.26 20.03
C ASN A 33 11.16 -2.56 19.52
N ALA A 34 11.78 -3.66 19.97
CA ALA A 34 13.09 -4.07 19.48
C ALA A 34 13.05 -4.44 17.99
N LEU A 35 12.02 -5.16 17.54
CA LEU A 35 11.81 -5.48 16.12
C LEU A 35 11.52 -4.23 15.29
N LEU A 36 10.73 -3.29 15.82
CA LEU A 36 10.41 -2.03 15.17
C LEU A 36 11.65 -1.14 15.01
N GLU A 37 12.48 -0.99 16.04
CA GLU A 37 13.74 -0.25 15.95
C GLU A 37 14.70 -0.88 14.94
N GLN A 38 14.78 -2.22 14.91
CA GLN A 38 15.56 -2.91 13.89
C GLN A 38 15.02 -2.66 12.48
N ALA A 39 13.70 -2.62 12.30
CA ALA A 39 13.06 -2.27 11.04
C ALA A 39 13.35 -0.82 10.63
N LYS A 40 13.22 0.15 11.54
CA LYS A 40 13.52 1.58 11.27
C LYS A 40 14.98 1.79 10.90
N ASN A 41 15.91 1.12 11.58
CA ASN A 41 17.34 1.18 11.26
C ASN A 41 17.67 0.56 9.89
N LEU A 42 16.98 -0.53 9.54
CA LEU A 42 17.16 -1.20 8.25
C LEU A 42 16.49 -0.44 7.10
N TYR A 43 15.46 0.35 7.39
CA TYR A 43 14.66 1.08 6.42
C TYR A 43 14.41 2.55 6.83
N PRO A 44 15.46 3.38 6.91
CA PRO A 44 15.36 4.75 7.46
C PRO A 44 14.48 5.68 6.63
N SER A 45 14.34 5.41 5.32
CA SER A 45 13.52 6.22 4.41
C SER A 45 12.04 5.84 4.34
N ARG A 46 11.59 4.78 5.04
CA ARG A 46 10.25 4.21 4.89
C ARG A 46 9.23 4.89 5.81
N PRO A 47 8.31 5.74 5.29
CA PRO A 47 7.38 6.49 6.13
C PRO A 47 6.33 5.61 6.80
N ASP A 48 5.94 4.50 6.17
CA ASP A 48 5.01 3.50 6.71
C ASP A 48 5.58 2.76 7.94
N ILE A 49 6.86 2.38 7.92
CA ILE A 49 7.57 1.80 9.06
C ILE A 49 7.83 2.87 10.14
N ASN A 50 8.25 4.06 9.73
CA ASN A 50 8.53 5.16 10.64
C ASN A 50 7.28 5.71 11.34
N ALA A 51 6.10 5.58 10.72
CA ALA A 51 4.82 5.97 11.29
C ALA A 51 4.31 5.01 12.38
N ILE A 52 4.92 3.83 12.53
CA ILE A 52 4.59 2.92 13.62
C ILE A 52 5.27 3.41 14.90
N ASN A 53 4.49 3.54 15.97
CA ASN A 53 4.93 4.08 17.25
C ASN A 53 5.50 2.98 18.16
N ASN A 54 6.50 3.36 18.95
CA ASN A 54 6.95 2.54 20.07
C ASN A 54 5.90 2.58 21.20
N TYR A 55 5.73 1.47 21.91
CA TYR A 55 4.84 1.38 23.06
C TYR A 55 5.62 1.50 24.36
N ILE A 56 5.03 2.12 25.39
CA ILE A 56 5.61 2.09 26.73
C ILE A 56 5.34 0.71 27.31
N ALA A 57 6.40 0.02 27.76
CA ALA A 57 6.29 -1.30 28.37
C ALA A 57 5.63 -1.20 29.75
N ASN A 58 4.30 -1.24 29.77
CA ASN A 58 3.48 -1.28 30.97
C ASN A 58 2.39 -2.37 30.85
N ASP A 59 1.73 -2.66 31.97
CA ASP A 59 0.66 -3.65 32.09
C ASP A 59 -0.67 -3.22 31.42
N ARG A 60 -0.78 -1.95 31.03
CA ARG A 60 -1.99 -1.30 30.49
C ARG A 60 -2.05 -1.27 28.96
N VAL A 61 -1.05 -1.77 28.25
CA VAL A 61 -1.09 -1.80 26.78
C VAL A 61 -2.28 -2.64 26.30
N ILE A 62 -3.12 -2.03 25.47
CA ILE A 62 -4.27 -2.69 24.85
C ILE A 62 -3.71 -3.72 23.86
N CYS A 63 -3.95 -5.01 24.13
CA CYS A 63 -3.39 -6.10 23.32
C CYS A 63 -3.82 -6.03 21.86
N VAL A 64 -5.03 -5.53 21.59
CA VAL A 64 -5.56 -5.31 20.23
C VAL A 64 -4.68 -4.34 19.44
N ASP A 65 -4.27 -3.23 20.04
CA ASP A 65 -3.45 -2.22 19.38
C ASP A 65 -2.03 -2.73 19.07
N LEU A 66 -1.46 -3.52 19.99
CA LEU A 66 -0.14 -4.14 19.79
C LEU A 66 -0.19 -5.18 18.67
N VAL A 67 -1.26 -5.98 18.61
CA VAL A 67 -1.47 -6.96 17.54
C VAL A 67 -1.64 -6.24 16.19
N ASP A 68 -2.44 -5.17 16.13
CA ASP A 68 -2.60 -4.37 14.92
C ASP A 68 -1.25 -3.78 14.45
N ALA A 69 -0.51 -3.13 15.35
CA ALA A 69 0.80 -2.57 15.03
C ALA A 69 1.80 -3.63 14.55
N SER A 70 1.77 -4.84 15.12
CA SER A 70 2.60 -5.96 14.67
C SER A 70 2.25 -6.44 13.26
N LYS A 71 0.95 -6.54 12.93
CA LYS A 71 0.49 -6.90 11.59
C LYS A 71 0.84 -5.83 10.57
N ARG A 72 0.73 -4.55 10.95
CA ARG A 72 1.15 -3.42 10.11
C ARG A 72 2.65 -3.43 9.85
N LEU A 73 3.46 -3.73 10.86
CA LEU A 73 4.90 -3.90 10.70
C LEU A 73 5.22 -5.08 9.77
N LEU A 74 4.57 -6.23 9.96
CA LEU A 74 4.75 -7.41 9.10
C LEU A 74 4.42 -7.09 7.65
N ALA A 75 3.25 -6.51 7.40
CA ALA A 75 2.83 -6.10 6.07
C ALA A 75 3.85 -5.14 5.45
N SER A 76 4.32 -4.14 6.20
CA SER A 76 5.33 -3.19 5.73
C SER A 76 6.65 -3.87 5.32
N LEU A 77 7.05 -4.91 6.05
CA LEU A 77 8.29 -5.67 5.80
C LEU A 77 8.16 -6.68 4.65
N GLU A 78 7.01 -7.35 4.52
CA GLU A 78 6.74 -8.31 3.44
C GLU A 78 6.74 -7.65 2.06
N LEU A 79 6.42 -6.34 1.99
CA LEU A 79 6.44 -5.55 0.76
C LEU A 79 7.78 -5.47 0.03
N ARG A 80 8.88 -5.95 0.63
CA ARG A 80 10.22 -5.91 -0.01
C ARG A 80 10.96 -7.24 -0.07
N ARG A 81 10.30 -8.41 0.06
CA ARG A 81 10.96 -9.66 -0.35
C ARG A 81 11.38 -9.52 -1.83
N PRO A 82 12.62 -9.86 -2.22
CA PRO A 82 12.96 -10.02 -3.64
C PRO A 82 11.97 -11.01 -4.26
N GLY A 83 11.20 -10.59 -5.26
CA GLY A 83 10.06 -11.34 -5.80
C GLY A 83 8.68 -10.77 -5.43
N ALA A 84 8.55 -10.02 -4.33
CA ALA A 84 7.28 -9.48 -3.84
C ALA A 84 6.57 -8.53 -4.83
N LEU A 85 7.32 -7.79 -5.64
CA LEU A 85 6.71 -6.93 -6.67
C LEU A 85 6.12 -7.74 -7.83
N SER A 86 6.82 -8.80 -8.24
CA SER A 86 6.34 -9.73 -9.26
C SER A 86 5.16 -10.55 -8.72
N GLU A 87 5.23 -11.03 -7.49
CA GLU A 87 4.12 -11.73 -6.84
C GLU A 87 2.92 -10.81 -6.60
N ALA A 88 3.17 -9.56 -6.18
CA ALA A 88 2.11 -8.58 -5.97
C ALA A 88 1.38 -8.27 -7.28
N ILE A 89 2.11 -8.09 -8.39
CA ILE A 89 1.50 -7.76 -9.67
C ILE A 89 0.78 -8.96 -10.30
N GLU A 90 1.30 -10.18 -10.16
CA GLU A 90 0.63 -11.41 -10.61
C GLU A 90 -0.65 -11.66 -9.81
N SER A 91 -0.70 -11.22 -8.55
CA SER A 91 -1.89 -11.36 -7.70
C SER A 91 -2.97 -10.30 -7.95
N ILE A 92 -2.76 -9.32 -8.85
CA ILE A 92 -3.80 -8.35 -9.19
C ILE A 92 -4.83 -9.03 -10.08
N SER A 93 -6.06 -9.14 -9.57
CA SER A 93 -7.22 -9.58 -10.31
C SER A 93 -8.19 -8.42 -10.49
N LEU A 94 -8.43 -8.01 -11.74
CA LEU A 94 -9.42 -6.98 -12.07
C LEU A 94 -10.82 -7.40 -11.57
N PRO A 95 -11.66 -6.45 -11.16
CA PRO A 95 -13.05 -6.75 -10.84
C PRO A 95 -13.77 -7.27 -12.09
N SER A 96 -14.79 -8.12 -11.90
CA SER A 96 -15.49 -8.82 -12.99
C SER A 96 -16.21 -7.88 -13.97
N ASP A 97 -16.47 -6.65 -13.54
CA ASP A 97 -17.13 -5.60 -14.32
C ASP A 97 -16.14 -4.50 -14.78
N ALA A 98 -14.83 -4.78 -14.75
CA ALA A 98 -13.83 -3.89 -15.31
C ALA A 98 -14.06 -3.69 -16.83
N PRO A 99 -13.86 -2.47 -17.36
CA PRO A 99 -13.84 -2.22 -18.80
C PRO A 99 -12.85 -3.13 -19.55
N GLU A 100 -13.25 -3.59 -20.74
CA GLU A 100 -12.49 -4.58 -21.53
C GLU A 100 -11.03 -4.17 -21.78
N GLY A 101 -10.77 -2.88 -22.02
CA GLY A 101 -9.43 -2.33 -22.27
C GLY A 101 -8.46 -2.44 -21.09
N LEU A 102 -8.96 -2.55 -19.84
CA LEU A 102 -8.08 -2.59 -18.66
C LEU A 102 -7.28 -3.88 -18.54
N THR A 103 -7.73 -4.96 -19.17
CA THR A 103 -6.99 -6.23 -19.18
C THR A 103 -5.66 -6.05 -19.92
N GLN A 104 -5.68 -5.37 -21.06
CA GLN A 104 -4.46 -5.08 -21.82
C GLN A 104 -3.54 -4.15 -21.02
N ASP A 105 -4.08 -3.08 -20.45
CA ASP A 105 -3.31 -2.13 -19.63
C ASP A 105 -2.64 -2.81 -18.42
N LEU A 106 -3.29 -3.81 -17.82
CA LEU A 106 -2.72 -4.60 -16.71
C LEU A 106 -1.55 -5.48 -17.19
N GLU A 107 -1.67 -6.12 -18.35
CA GLU A 107 -0.58 -6.90 -18.93
C GLU A 107 0.62 -6.01 -19.32
N GLU A 108 0.35 -4.80 -19.85
CA GLU A 108 1.40 -3.80 -20.11
C GLU A 108 2.09 -3.36 -18.81
N LEU A 109 1.33 -3.21 -17.71
CA LEU A 109 1.88 -2.91 -16.39
C LEU A 109 2.79 -4.04 -15.88
N LYS A 110 2.37 -5.30 -16.01
CA LYS A 110 3.19 -6.48 -15.65
C LYS A 110 4.52 -6.49 -16.41
N LEU A 111 4.45 -6.28 -17.72
CA LEU A 111 5.63 -6.21 -18.57
C LEU A 111 6.55 -5.05 -18.16
N ALA A 112 6.01 -3.85 -17.96
CA ALA A 112 6.77 -2.68 -17.53
C ALA A 112 7.51 -2.92 -16.20
N VAL A 113 6.85 -3.57 -15.24
CA VAL A 113 7.45 -3.94 -13.95
C VAL A 113 8.55 -4.98 -14.12
N SER A 114 8.31 -6.04 -14.90
CA SER A 114 9.32 -7.09 -15.15
C SER A 114 10.58 -6.57 -15.83
N MET A 115 10.45 -5.54 -16.67
CA MET A 115 11.55 -4.88 -17.37
C MET A 115 12.20 -3.73 -16.57
N GLY A 116 11.71 -3.43 -15.36
CA GLY A 116 12.23 -2.33 -14.53
C GLY A 116 11.93 -0.93 -15.08
N LEU A 117 10.90 -0.79 -15.92
CA LEU A 117 10.48 0.49 -16.53
C LEU A 117 9.66 1.32 -15.53
N ARG A 118 10.34 1.88 -14.52
CA ARG A 118 9.72 2.60 -13.39
C ARG A 118 8.69 3.66 -13.81
N LYS A 119 9.05 4.51 -14.77
CA LYS A 119 8.18 5.58 -15.24
C LYS A 119 6.89 5.03 -15.85
N SER A 120 7.01 4.03 -16.72
CA SER A 120 5.87 3.39 -17.37
C SER A 120 4.98 2.67 -16.36
N ALA A 121 5.59 1.95 -15.40
CA ALA A 121 4.84 1.26 -14.34
C ALA A 121 4.03 2.24 -13.48
N LEU A 122 4.60 3.39 -13.11
CA LEU A 122 3.87 4.42 -12.35
C LEU A 122 2.74 5.06 -13.16
N LEU A 123 2.99 5.35 -14.44
CA LEU A 123 1.97 5.92 -15.34
C LEU A 123 0.79 4.96 -15.53
N LEU A 124 1.08 3.70 -15.83
CA LEU A 124 0.06 2.66 -16.03
C LEU A 124 -0.73 2.39 -14.75
N SER A 125 -0.06 2.32 -13.58
CA SER A 125 -0.74 2.13 -12.30
C SER A 125 -1.72 3.26 -11.98
N GLY A 126 -1.32 4.51 -12.21
CA GLY A 126 -2.19 5.67 -12.01
C GLY A 126 -3.34 5.73 -13.02
N SER A 127 -3.08 5.42 -14.29
CA SER A 127 -4.09 5.36 -15.35
C SER A 127 -5.14 4.28 -15.09
N LEU A 128 -4.71 3.08 -14.70
CA LEU A 128 -5.59 1.97 -14.33
C LEU A 128 -6.46 2.34 -13.12
N ALA A 129 -5.86 2.90 -12.07
CA ALA A 129 -6.60 3.34 -10.89
C ALA A 129 -7.65 4.41 -11.25
N GLU A 130 -7.30 5.37 -12.10
CA GLU A 130 -8.22 6.39 -12.56
C GLU A 130 -9.38 5.78 -13.37
N ALA A 131 -9.10 4.87 -14.29
CA ALA A 131 -10.12 4.22 -15.12
C ALA A 131 -11.07 3.33 -14.28
N LEU A 132 -10.54 2.61 -13.30
CA LEU A 132 -11.34 1.81 -12.35
C LEU A 132 -12.24 2.68 -11.48
N LEU A 133 -11.77 3.85 -11.06
CA LEU A 133 -12.59 4.80 -10.30
C LEU A 133 -13.64 5.48 -11.20
N LEU A 134 -13.29 5.77 -12.45
CA LEU A 134 -14.22 6.33 -13.44
C LEU A 134 -15.39 5.40 -13.76
N SER A 135 -15.18 4.08 -13.76
CA SER A 135 -16.29 3.14 -13.96
C SER A 135 -17.33 3.21 -12.83
N ARG A 136 -16.91 3.64 -11.63
CA ARG A 136 -17.79 3.89 -10.46
C ARG A 136 -18.32 5.32 -10.39
N HIS A 137 -17.56 6.28 -10.92
CA HIS A 137 -17.92 7.69 -10.97
C HIS A 137 -17.85 8.19 -12.42
N PRO A 138 -18.87 7.88 -13.25
CA PRO A 138 -18.87 8.32 -14.63
C PRO A 138 -18.85 9.85 -14.68
N ASP A 139 -17.76 10.39 -15.20
CA ASP A 139 -17.64 11.81 -15.50
C ASP A 139 -17.82 12.02 -17.00
N ARG A 140 -18.51 13.09 -17.38
CA ARG A 140 -18.78 13.44 -18.78
C ARG A 140 -17.83 14.52 -19.31
N SER A 141 -16.82 14.91 -18.54
CA SER A 141 -15.86 15.92 -18.99
C SER A 141 -14.89 15.35 -20.03
N GLU A 142 -14.57 16.15 -21.06
CA GLU A 142 -13.71 15.71 -22.17
C GLU A 142 -12.29 15.31 -21.74
N ARG A 143 -11.78 15.85 -20.63
CA ARG A 143 -10.41 15.59 -20.13
C ARG A 143 -10.37 14.54 -19.01
N GLY A 144 -11.53 14.07 -18.59
CA GLY A 144 -11.70 13.34 -17.34
C GLY A 144 -11.43 14.22 -16.10
N PRO A 145 -11.91 13.78 -14.93
CA PRO A 145 -11.82 14.51 -13.69
C PRO A 145 -10.41 14.50 -13.08
N GLY A 146 -9.57 13.53 -13.48
CA GLY A 146 -8.27 13.27 -12.88
C GLY A 146 -8.40 12.46 -11.58
N LEU A 147 -7.35 11.67 -11.28
CA LEU A 147 -7.31 10.82 -10.10
C LEU A 147 -7.58 11.60 -8.80
N SER A 148 -6.98 12.79 -8.61
CA SER A 148 -7.18 13.64 -7.43
C SER A 148 -8.67 13.88 -7.11
N ARG A 149 -9.45 14.22 -8.15
CA ARG A 149 -10.87 14.54 -7.99
C ARG A 149 -11.69 13.29 -7.72
N LEU A 150 -11.36 12.17 -8.36
CA LEU A 150 -12.02 10.88 -8.09
C LEU A 150 -11.75 10.41 -6.66
N LEU A 151 -10.53 10.59 -6.15
CA LEU A 151 -10.20 10.24 -4.77
C LEU A 151 -10.93 11.13 -3.77
N ALA A 152 -11.06 12.43 -4.04
CA ALA A 152 -11.86 13.32 -3.21
C ALA A 152 -13.34 12.86 -3.16
N LEU A 153 -13.94 12.56 -4.32
CA LEU A 153 -15.31 12.05 -4.39
C LEU A 153 -15.48 10.72 -3.65
N ALA A 154 -14.54 9.79 -3.83
CA ALA A 154 -14.59 8.48 -3.17
C ALA A 154 -14.43 8.61 -1.63
N THR A 155 -13.67 9.59 -1.18
CA THR A 155 -13.52 9.93 0.25
C THR A 155 -14.80 10.52 0.82
N GLU A 156 -15.40 11.50 0.12
CA GLU A 156 -16.67 12.12 0.52
C GLU A 156 -17.79 11.09 0.62
N GLN A 157 -17.82 10.13 -0.30
CA GLN A 157 -18.84 9.08 -0.38
C GLN A 157 -18.52 7.84 0.45
N ARG A 158 -17.37 7.79 1.15
CA ARG A 158 -16.92 6.67 2.01
C ARG A 158 -16.98 5.30 1.32
N LEU A 159 -16.53 5.26 0.07
CA LEU A 159 -16.66 4.06 -0.78
C LEU A 159 -15.54 3.04 -0.60
N PHE A 160 -14.41 3.47 -0.05
CA PHE A 160 -13.24 2.65 0.14
C PHE A 160 -12.73 2.78 1.57
N GLY A 161 -11.97 1.78 2.01
CA GLY A 161 -11.27 1.83 3.27
C GLY A 161 -10.28 3.00 3.31
N ARG A 162 -10.14 3.63 4.48
CA ARG A 162 -9.18 4.73 4.71
C ARG A 162 -7.75 4.36 4.28
N ASP A 163 -7.37 3.11 4.44
CA ASP A 163 -6.07 2.62 4.02
C ASP A 163 -5.92 2.59 2.50
N VAL A 164 -6.95 2.17 1.75
CA VAL A 164 -6.91 2.14 0.29
C VAL A 164 -6.80 3.56 -0.27
N LEU A 165 -7.61 4.50 0.24
CA LEU A 165 -7.53 5.90 -0.15
C LEU A 165 -6.14 6.48 0.09
N ARG A 166 -5.54 6.24 1.26
CA ARG A 166 -4.16 6.69 1.57
C ARG A 166 -3.11 6.12 0.60
N HIS A 167 -3.26 4.86 0.16
CA HIS A 167 -2.34 4.29 -0.82
C HIS A 167 -2.56 4.90 -2.21
N LEU A 168 -3.81 5.13 -2.61
CA LEU A 168 -4.12 5.77 -3.89
C LEU A 168 -3.66 7.23 -3.97
N GLU A 169 -3.62 7.96 -2.86
CA GLU A 169 -3.05 9.31 -2.81
C GLU A 169 -1.58 9.34 -3.28
N THR A 170 -0.82 8.26 -3.09
CA THR A 170 0.58 8.16 -3.55
C THR A 170 0.72 8.17 -5.08
N LEU A 171 -0.38 7.86 -5.78
CA LEU A 171 -0.48 7.86 -7.24
C LEU A 171 -0.98 9.18 -7.80
N ASN A 172 -1.41 10.15 -6.97
CA ASN A 172 -2.12 11.34 -7.46
C ASN A 172 -1.32 12.13 -8.51
N ASP A 173 0.00 12.22 -8.30
CA ASP A 173 0.90 12.97 -9.17
C ASP A 173 1.38 12.19 -10.40
N TYR A 174 0.78 11.03 -10.72
CA TYR A 174 1.25 10.19 -11.83
C TYR A 174 1.21 10.95 -13.17
N ARG A 175 0.24 11.83 -13.40
CA ARG A 175 0.12 12.63 -14.64
C ARG A 175 1.29 13.59 -14.83
N ASP A 176 1.94 14.05 -13.76
CA ASP A 176 3.13 14.90 -13.88
C ASP A 176 4.31 14.14 -14.50
N LEU A 177 4.30 12.80 -14.46
CA LEU A 177 5.29 11.98 -15.16
C LEU A 177 5.16 12.06 -16.69
N ILE A 178 4.00 12.47 -17.22
CA ILE A 178 3.80 12.64 -18.67
C ILE A 178 4.75 13.73 -19.20
N HIS A 179 4.91 14.83 -18.45
CA HIS A 179 5.71 15.97 -18.86
C HIS A 179 6.95 16.16 -17.97
N THR A 180 8.14 16.04 -18.56
CA THR A 180 9.43 16.17 -17.84
C THR A 180 9.53 17.46 -17.01
N ARG A 181 9.01 18.59 -17.52
CA ARG A 181 9.01 19.87 -16.80
C ARG A 181 8.17 19.83 -15.52
N ALA A 182 7.01 19.18 -15.56
CA ALA A 182 6.12 19.05 -14.41
C ALA A 182 6.75 18.12 -13.35
N ALA A 183 7.26 16.96 -13.78
CA ALA A 183 7.99 16.03 -12.90
C ALA A 183 9.18 16.70 -12.18
N GLN A 184 9.96 17.52 -12.89
CA GLN A 184 11.08 18.26 -12.30
C GLN A 184 10.62 19.33 -11.30
N ARG A 185 9.61 20.14 -11.67
CA ARG A 185 9.05 21.18 -10.78
C ARG A 185 8.54 20.57 -9.48
N ASN A 186 7.85 19.43 -9.57
CA ASN A 186 7.23 18.75 -8.43
C ASN A 186 8.17 17.73 -7.77
N ARG A 187 9.46 17.70 -8.17
CA ARG A 187 10.52 16.86 -7.59
C ARG A 187 10.15 15.37 -7.50
N ILE A 188 9.48 14.86 -8.54
CA ILE A 188 9.03 13.47 -8.57
C ILE A 188 10.25 12.55 -8.73
N THR A 189 10.53 11.76 -7.70
CA THR A 189 11.60 10.76 -7.71
C THR A 189 11.07 9.44 -8.26
N LEU A 190 11.80 8.85 -9.21
CA LEU A 190 11.50 7.54 -9.78
C LEU A 190 12.26 6.46 -9.00
N THR A 191 11.62 5.90 -7.98
CA THR A 191 12.20 4.83 -7.15
C THR A 191 11.41 3.53 -7.30
N ASP A 192 12.09 2.39 -7.10
CA ASP A 192 11.42 1.09 -7.06
C ASP A 192 10.36 1.03 -5.95
N GLU A 193 10.60 1.76 -4.86
CA GLU A 193 9.64 1.90 -3.76
C GLU A 193 8.32 2.54 -4.19
N ARG A 194 8.36 3.61 -5.01
CA ARG A 194 7.11 4.19 -5.55
C ARG A 194 6.39 3.21 -6.46
N VAL A 195 7.11 2.41 -7.25
CA VAL A 195 6.48 1.39 -8.12
C VAL A 195 5.79 0.32 -7.27
N ILE A 196 6.42 -0.12 -6.17
CA ILE A 196 5.80 -1.07 -5.23
C ILE A 196 4.53 -0.50 -4.63
N LEU A 197 4.59 0.73 -4.12
CA LEU A 197 3.42 1.40 -3.53
C LEU A 197 2.28 1.58 -4.55
N ALA A 198 2.62 1.91 -5.80
CA ALA A 198 1.69 2.04 -6.91
C ALA A 198 0.96 0.72 -7.22
N VAL A 199 1.70 -0.37 -7.38
CA VAL A 199 1.16 -1.70 -7.65
C VAL A 199 0.29 -2.18 -6.47
N GLN A 200 0.72 -1.89 -5.24
CA GLN A 200 -0.05 -2.23 -4.05
C GLN A 200 -1.36 -1.43 -3.94
N ALA A 201 -1.32 -0.12 -4.23
CA ALA A 201 -2.52 0.71 -4.27
C ALA A 201 -3.54 0.15 -5.27
N LEU A 202 -3.06 -0.26 -6.45
CA LEU A 202 -3.90 -0.89 -7.47
C LEU A 202 -4.47 -2.24 -7.01
N LYS A 203 -3.64 -3.10 -6.40
CA LYS A 203 -4.09 -4.38 -5.83
C LYS A 203 -5.21 -4.19 -4.81
N LEU A 204 -5.02 -3.25 -3.88
CA LEU A 204 -6.00 -2.95 -2.84
C LEU A 204 -7.31 -2.42 -3.44
N LEU A 205 -7.21 -1.48 -4.40
CA LEU A 205 -8.37 -0.94 -5.10
C LEU A 205 -9.16 -2.05 -5.81
N CYS A 206 -8.48 -2.91 -6.57
CA CYS A 206 -9.13 -4.04 -7.25
C CYS A 206 -9.82 -4.99 -6.27
N ALA A 207 -9.20 -5.28 -5.13
CA ALA A 207 -9.78 -6.12 -4.10
C ALA A 207 -11.05 -5.51 -3.48
N GLU A 208 -11.07 -4.20 -3.20
CA GLU A 208 -12.29 -3.54 -2.68
C GLU A 208 -13.39 -3.44 -3.73
N LEU A 209 -13.03 -3.21 -4.99
CA LEU A 209 -13.99 -3.15 -6.10
C LEU A 209 -14.67 -4.49 -6.41
N GLN A 210 -14.10 -5.62 -5.98
CA GLN A 210 -14.76 -6.93 -6.06
C GLN A 210 -15.97 -7.04 -5.12
N TYR A 211 -16.08 -6.18 -4.10
CA TYR A 211 -17.15 -6.19 -3.12
C TYR A 211 -17.92 -4.85 -3.10
N PRO A 212 -18.66 -4.51 -4.17
CA PRO A 212 -19.28 -3.19 -4.35
C PRO A 212 -20.35 -2.80 -3.32
N ASN A 213 -20.77 -3.73 -2.45
CA ASN A 213 -21.82 -3.52 -1.45
C ASN A 213 -21.26 -3.26 -0.02
N VAL A 214 -19.94 -3.16 0.13
CA VAL A 214 -19.31 -2.86 1.43
C VAL A 214 -19.37 -1.36 1.67
N PHE A 215 -20.07 -0.94 2.73
CA PHE A 215 -20.10 0.45 3.18
C PHE A 215 -19.09 0.64 4.31
N TYR A 216 -18.22 1.64 4.16
CA TYR A 216 -17.22 1.97 5.16
C TYR A 216 -17.77 3.06 6.11
N ALA A 217 -17.78 2.78 7.41
CA ALA A 217 -18.32 3.66 8.46
C ALA A 217 -17.37 4.80 8.82
#